data_AF-A0A9E2H5T1-F1
#
_entry.id   AF-A0A9E2H5T1-F1
#
_cell.length_a   1.000
_cell.length_b   1.000
_cell.length_c   1.000
_cell.angle_alpha   90.00
_cell.angle_beta   90.00
_cell.angle_gamma   90.00
#
_symmetry.space_group_name_H-M   'P 1'
#
loop_
_entity.id
_entity.type
_entity.pdbx_description
1 polymer ?
#
loop_
_entity_poly.entity_id
_entity_poly.type
_entity_poly.pdbx_seq_one_letter_code
_entity_poly.pdbx_strand_id
1 'polypeptide(L)'
;MTRTFPKEELYGLTSQFRRAADSIVLNIAEGSGCTSKKEFSQFLGYSIRSGFECIGCLDIALENKFINEEIIAMLDGLQKSLRK
;
A
#
# COMPACT_ATOMS: atom_id res chain seq x y z
N MET A 1 12.27 0.17 -1.26
CA MET A 1 11.52 -0.75 -2.14
C MET A 1 11.55 -0.30 -3.58
N THR A 2 10.76 0.68 -4.04
CA THR A 2 10.67 1.07 -5.48
C THR A 2 11.94 1.65 -6.13
N ARG A 3 13.06 1.77 -5.40
CA ARG A 3 14.36 2.13 -5.99
C ARG A 3 15.03 0.95 -6.69
N THR A 4 14.60 -0.28 -6.42
CA THR A 4 15.11 -1.51 -7.06
C THR A 4 14.34 -1.87 -8.33
N PHE A 5 13.22 -1.19 -8.60
CA PHE A 5 12.41 -1.46 -9.80
C PHE A 5 13.15 -0.92 -11.04
N PRO A 6 12.95 -1.54 -12.22
CA PRO A 6 13.47 -1.02 -13.48
C PRO A 6 13.02 0.42 -13.74
N LYS A 7 13.82 1.20 -14.48
CA LYS A 7 13.50 2.60 -14.75
C LYS A 7 12.27 2.74 -15.65
N GLU A 8 12.00 1.74 -16.47
CA GLU A 8 10.87 1.64 -17.38
C GLU A 8 9.54 1.60 -16.60
N GLU A 9 9.56 1.09 -15.37
CA GLU A 9 8.40 1.01 -14.47
C GLU A 9 8.14 2.29 -13.67
N LEU A 10 8.91 3.36 -13.90
CA LEU A 10 8.79 4.61 -13.16
C LEU A 10 7.37 5.18 -13.20
N TYR A 11 6.76 5.17 -14.38
CA TYR A 11 5.40 5.64 -14.60
C TYR A 11 4.35 4.53 -14.48
N GLY A 12 4.77 3.26 -14.48
CA GLY A 12 3.93 2.07 -14.30
C GLY A 12 3.82 1.68 -12.83
N LEU A 13 4.40 0.53 -12.47
CA LEU A 13 4.26 -0.08 -11.15
C LEU A 13 4.83 0.80 -10.02
N THR A 14 5.91 1.54 -10.29
CA THR A 14 6.52 2.43 -9.29
C THR A 14 5.58 3.56 -8.88
N SER A 15 4.91 4.19 -9.85
CA SER A 15 3.98 5.29 -9.58
C SER A 15 2.74 4.80 -8.83
N GLN A 16 2.20 3.65 -9.21
CA GLN A 16 1.05 3.03 -8.55
C GLN A 16 1.36 2.69 -7.09
N PHE A 17 2.48 2.01 -6.85
CA PHE A 17 2.91 1.66 -5.50
C PHE A 17 3.09 2.90 -4.62
N ARG A 18 3.81 3.91 -5.10
CA ARG A 18 4.10 5.12 -4.31
C ARG A 18 2.82 5.88 -3.94
N ARG A 19 1.91 6.06 -4.90
CA ARG A 19 0.63 6.74 -4.63
C ARG A 19 -0.24 5.97 -3.64
N ALA A 20 -0.31 4.64 -3.78
CA ALA A 20 -1.04 3.81 -2.83
C ALA A 20 -0.42 3.90 -1.42
N ALA A 21 0.91 3.85 -1.31
CA ALA A 21 1.60 3.97 -0.03
C ALA A 21 1.37 5.34 0.64
N ASP A 22 1.48 6.43 -0.12
CA ASP A 22 1.21 7.78 0.38
C ASP A 22 -0.26 7.91 0.80
N SER A 23 -1.19 7.36 0.01
CA SER A 23 -2.63 7.37 0.28
C SER A 23 -3.00 6.73 1.62
N ILE A 24 -2.27 5.70 2.09
CA ILE A 24 -2.50 5.11 3.41
C ILE A 24 -2.35 6.18 4.51
N VAL A 25 -1.23 6.90 4.51
CA VAL A 25 -0.94 7.89 5.55
C VAL A 25 -1.83 9.12 5.40
N LEU A 26 -2.07 9.56 4.15
CA LEU A 26 -2.92 10.71 3.86
C LEU A 26 -4.36 10.49 4.31
N ASN A 27 -4.95 9.32 4.06
CA ASN A 27 -6.31 9.01 4.53
C ASN A 27 -6.38 8.94 6.06
N ILE A 28 -5.37 8.39 6.75
CA ILE A 28 -5.33 8.40 8.22
C ILE A 28 -5.27 9.85 8.75
N ALA A 29 -4.40 10.68 8.17
CA ALA A 29 -4.24 12.07 8.56
C ALA A 29 -5.54 12.87 8.33
N GLU A 30 -6.15 12.74 7.16
CA GLU A 30 -7.42 13.40 6.82
C GLU A 30 -8.55 12.95 7.77
N GLY A 31 -8.67 11.63 7.96
CA GLY A 31 -9.66 11.05 8.87
C GLY A 31 -9.49 11.49 10.32
N SER A 32 -8.26 11.75 10.77
CA SER A 32 -7.99 12.24 12.13
C SER A 32 -8.55 13.64 12.40
N GLY A 33 -8.81 14.41 11.34
CA GLY A 33 -9.46 15.72 11.41
C GLY A 33 -10.99 15.65 11.47
N CYS A 34 -11.58 14.47 11.28
CA CYS A 34 -13.04 14.31 11.27
C CYS A 34 -13.66 14.50 12.65
N THR A 35 -14.89 15.01 12.68
CA THR A 35 -15.61 15.30 13.93
C THR A 35 -16.28 14.08 14.53
N SER A 36 -16.54 13.04 13.74
CA SER A 36 -17.23 11.83 14.18
C SER A 36 -16.39 10.57 13.99
N LYS A 37 -16.55 9.62 14.93
CA LYS A 37 -15.92 8.30 14.82
C LYS A 37 -16.33 7.56 13.55
N LYS A 38 -17.58 7.72 13.11
CA LYS A 38 -18.11 7.07 11.90
C LYS A 38 -17.37 7.53 10.64
N GLU A 39 -17.11 8.83 10.55
CA GLU A 39 -16.38 9.41 9.43
C GLU A 39 -14.90 9.00 9.46
N PHE A 40 -14.26 9.06 10.63
CA PHE A 40 -12.89 8.57 10.79
C PHE A 40 -12.76 7.09 10.40
N SER A 41 -13.73 6.24 10.77
CA SER A 41 -13.76 4.83 10.35
C SER A 41 -13.85 4.65 8.83
N GLN A 42 -14.50 5.55 8.08
CA GLN A 42 -14.50 5.48 6.61
C GLN A 42 -13.11 5.75 6.04
N PHE A 43 -12.41 6.74 6.58
CA PHE A 43 -11.03 7.06 6.20
C PHE A 43 -10.04 5.94 6.53
N LEU A 44 -10.21 5.27 7.68
CA LEU A 44 -9.47 4.05 7.98
C LEU A 44 -9.76 2.96 6.93
N GLY A 45 -11.01 2.82 6.49
CA GLY A 45 -11.37 1.92 5.38
C GLY A 45 -10.74 2.29 4.04
N TYR A 46 -10.58 3.57 3.70
CA TYR A 46 -9.80 4.00 2.52
C TYR A 46 -8.32 3.63 2.68
N SER A 47 -7.75 3.88 3.85
CA SER A 47 -6.36 3.55 4.17
C SER A 47 -6.07 2.05 4.01
N ILE A 48 -6.97 1.19 4.50
CA ILE A 48 -6.87 -0.27 4.36
C ILE A 48 -6.90 -0.69 2.88
N ARG A 49 -7.79 -0.09 2.07
CA ARG A 49 -7.86 -0.35 0.62
C ARG A 49 -6.57 0.01 -0.11
N SER A 50 -5.98 1.16 0.19
CA SER A 50 -4.66 1.54 -0.34
C SER A 50 -3.54 0.58 0.13
N GLY A 51 -3.67 0.00 1.33
CA GLY A 51 -2.81 -1.10 1.77
C GLY A 51 -2.90 -2.33 0.87
N PHE A 52 -4.12 -2.75 0.49
CA PHE A 52 -4.32 -3.85 -0.46
C PHE A 52 -3.80 -3.53 -1.86
N GLU A 53 -3.88 -2.28 -2.32
CA GLU A 53 -3.25 -1.86 -3.59
C GLU A 53 -1.73 -1.97 -3.54
N CYS A 54 -1.09 -1.57 -2.43
CA CYS A 54 0.34 -1.75 -2.22
C CYS A 54 0.74 -3.22 -2.31
N ILE A 55 -0.04 -4.09 -1.67
CA ILE A 55 0.16 -5.54 -1.70
C ILE A 55 0.11 -6.06 -3.14
N GLY A 56 -0.95 -5.74 -3.90
CA GLY A 56 -1.07 -6.20 -5.29
C GLY A 56 0.08 -5.69 -6.18
N CYS A 57 0.55 -4.46 -5.97
CA CYS A 57 1.72 -3.95 -6.68
C CYS A 57 3.00 -4.76 -6.37
N LEU A 58 3.12 -5.29 -5.15
CA LEU A 58 4.29 -6.07 -4.73
C LEU A 58 4.24 -7.51 -5.20
N ASP A 59 3.03 -8.10 -5.28
CA ASP A 59 2.83 -9.39 -5.93
C ASP A 59 3.30 -9.31 -7.41
N ILE A 60 2.89 -8.26 -8.13
CA ILE A 60 3.33 -8.01 -9.52
C ILE A 60 4.85 -7.79 -9.58
N ALA A 61 5.43 -7.02 -8.64
CA ALA A 61 6.86 -6.78 -8.61
C ALA A 61 7.67 -8.07 -8.37
N LEU A 62 7.14 -9.00 -7.56
CA LEU A 62 7.75 -10.30 -7.31
C LEU A 62 7.69 -11.18 -8.55
N GLU A 63 6.53 -11.28 -9.21
CA GLU A 63 6.36 -12.06 -10.45
C GLU A 63 7.35 -11.61 -11.53
N ASN A 64 7.61 -10.31 -11.61
CA ASN A 64 8.56 -9.72 -12.54
C ASN A 64 10.01 -9.69 -12.03
N LYS A 65 10.30 -10.25 -10.84
CA LYS A 65 11.63 -10.35 -10.21
C LYS A 65 12.29 -8.99 -9.92
N PHE A 66 11.50 -7.95 -9.68
CA PHE A 66 11.99 -6.61 -9.29
C PHE A 66 12.37 -6.52 -7.81
N ILE A 67 11.90 -7.50 -7.01
CA ILE A 67 12.14 -7.66 -5.58
C ILE A 67 12.34 -9.14 -5.24
N ASN A 68 12.90 -9.41 -4.05
CA ASN A 68 13.10 -10.76 -3.52
C ASN A 68 12.01 -11.15 -2.51
N GLU A 69 11.89 -12.46 -2.23
CA GLU A 69 10.85 -13.01 -1.34
C GLU A 69 10.96 -12.55 0.12
N GLU A 70 12.14 -12.08 0.57
CA GLU A 70 12.33 -11.55 1.92
C GLU A 70 11.43 -10.33 2.22
N ILE A 71 11.12 -9.53 1.19
CA ILE A 71 10.23 -8.36 1.33
C ILE A 71 8.76 -8.79 1.49
N ILE A 72 8.37 -9.93 0.92
CA ILE A 72 7.00 -10.46 0.95
C ILE A 72 6.65 -11.01 2.33
N ALA A 73 7.59 -11.65 3.02
CA ALA A 73 7.35 -12.23 4.34
C ALA A 73 6.91 -11.18 5.39
N MET A 74 7.42 -9.94 5.32
CA MET A 74 6.96 -8.84 6.18
C MET A 74 5.54 -8.37 5.83
N LEU A 75 5.15 -8.46 4.55
CA LEU A 75 3.84 -8.02 4.06
C LEU A 75 2.74 -9.04 4.34
N ASP A 76 3.07 -10.32 4.37
CA ASP A 76 2.17 -11.40 4.77
C ASP A 76 1.63 -11.19 6.20
N GLY A 77 2.48 -10.70 7.10
CA GLY A 77 2.07 -10.29 8.44
C GLY A 77 1.05 -9.16 8.41
N LEU A 78 1.27 -8.16 7.54
CA LEU A 78 0.39 -7.02 7.36
C LEU A 78 -0.95 -7.43 6.72
N GLN A 79 -0.92 -8.25 5.67
CA GLN A 79 -2.12 -8.81 5.02
C GLN A 79 -3.03 -9.52 6.02
N LYS A 80 -2.44 -10.38 6.87
CA LYS A 80 -3.19 -11.09 7.93
C LYS A 80 -3.77 -10.14 8.96
N SER A 81 -3.12 -9.02 9.22
CA SER A 81 -3.64 -7.98 10.13
C SER A 81 -4.76 -7.15 9.51
N LEU A 82 -4.74 -6.92 8.20
CA LEU A 82 -5.75 -6.11 7.49
C LEU A 82 -7.06 -6.88 7.17
N ARG A 83 -7.02 -8.22 7.19
CA ARG A 83 -8.18 -9.09 6.93
C ARG A 83 -9.01 -9.45 8.16
N LYS A 84 -8.65 -8.96 9.35
CA LYS A 84 -9.36 -9.19 10.62
C LYS A 84 -10.29 -8.02 10.94
#